data_AF-A0AAW2T548-F1
#
_entry.id   AF-A0AAW2T548-F1
#
_cell.length_a   1.000
_cell.length_b   1.000
_cell.length_c   1.000
_cell.angle_alpha   90.00
_cell.angle_beta   90.00
_cell.angle_gamma   90.00
#
_symmetry.space_group_name_H-M   'P 1'
#
loop_
_entity.id
_entity.type
_entity.pdbx_description
1 polymer ?
#
loop_
_entity_poly.entity_id
_entity_poly.type
_entity_poly.pdbx_seq_one_letter_code
_entity_poly.pdbx_strand_id
1 'polypeptide(L)'
;MPMIEKTIQNLIGAGMDVGWDNNPYIMFVYTSFQERATFVSHGNTARLAKEGGDPVLARICGTIAADEKRHEHAYVRIIEKLLEIDPNETMLAISTMMRKRVIMPGHLMYDGQDPDLFQHFASVAERIGVYTAVDYVKILEFLIGHWNLEKLEG
;
A
#
# COMPACT_ATOMS: atom_id res chain seq x y z
N MET A 1 -22.91 6.99 -9.86
CA MET A 1 -21.64 7.74 -10.02
C MET A 1 -21.55 9.02 -9.20
N PRO A 2 -22.61 9.85 -8.98
CA PRO A 2 -22.47 11.14 -8.28
C PRO A 2 -21.83 11.07 -6.88
N MET A 3 -22.12 10.02 -6.11
CA MET A 3 -21.52 9.83 -4.77
C MET A 3 -20.02 9.50 -4.84
N ILE A 4 -19.58 8.76 -5.86
CA ILE A 4 -18.15 8.42 -6.04
C ILE A 4 -17.38 9.70 -6.39
N GLU A 5 -17.89 10.51 -7.33
CA GLU A 5 -17.27 11.78 -7.74
C GLU A 5 -17.14 12.76 -6.56
N LYS A 6 -18.20 12.89 -5.76
CA LYS A 6 -18.17 13.71 -4.53
C LYS A 6 -17.12 13.20 -3.54
N THR A 7 -17.04 11.88 -3.35
CA THR A 7 -16.04 11.26 -2.47
C THR A 7 -14.61 11.53 -2.96
N ILE A 8 -14.37 11.42 -4.27
CA ILE A 8 -13.07 11.74 -4.89
C ILE A 8 -12.73 13.21 -4.68
N GLN A 9 -13.68 14.13 -4.93
CA GLN A 9 -13.46 15.56 -4.72
C GLN A 9 -13.12 15.88 -3.26
N ASN A 10 -13.84 15.28 -2.31
CA ASN A 10 -13.55 15.42 -0.89
C ASN A 10 -12.16 14.89 -0.53
N LEU A 11 -11.79 13.70 -1.03
CA LEU A 11 -10.48 13.10 -0.74
C LEU A 11 -9.34 13.94 -1.31
N ILE A 12 -9.46 14.44 -2.54
CA ILE A 12 -8.47 15.36 -3.13
C ILE A 12 -8.34 16.63 -2.30
N GLY A 13 -9.48 17.22 -1.87
CA GLY A 13 -9.48 18.43 -1.04
C GLY A 13 -8.92 18.22 0.36
N ALA A 14 -9.14 17.05 0.95
CA ALA A 14 -8.57 16.67 2.24
C ALA A 14 -7.06 16.39 2.16
N GLY A 15 -6.60 15.93 1.00
CA GLY A 15 -5.23 15.49 0.80
C GLY A 15 -4.93 14.24 1.63
N MET A 16 -3.69 14.13 2.07
CA MET A 16 -3.19 12.98 2.81
C MET A 16 -2.01 13.41 3.67
N ASP A 17 -2.11 13.20 4.98
CA ASP A 17 -0.99 13.31 5.90
C ASP A 17 -0.64 11.93 6.44
N VAL A 18 0.62 11.58 6.25
CA VAL A 18 1.17 10.26 6.47
C VAL A 18 2.53 10.35 7.15
N GLY A 19 2.95 11.56 7.53
CA GLY A 19 4.07 11.81 8.44
C GLY A 19 5.46 11.47 7.89
N TRP A 20 5.70 11.69 6.59
CA TRP A 20 7.02 11.43 5.95
C TRP A 20 7.98 12.61 6.03
N ASP A 21 7.50 13.79 6.46
CA ASP A 21 8.31 14.99 6.71
C ASP A 21 9.25 15.41 5.55
N ASN A 22 8.82 15.17 4.30
CA ASN A 22 9.62 15.35 3.08
C ASN A 22 10.94 14.55 3.04
N ASN A 23 11.04 13.48 3.83
CA ASN A 23 12.19 12.59 3.86
C ASN A 23 12.08 11.53 2.75
N PRO A 24 13.00 11.51 1.76
CA PRO A 24 12.93 10.57 0.65
C PRO A 24 13.13 9.10 1.08
N TYR A 25 13.86 8.83 2.15
CA TYR A 25 14.03 7.47 2.67
C TYR A 25 12.69 6.92 3.18
N ILE A 26 11.99 7.72 4.00
CA ILE A 26 10.67 7.35 4.52
C ILE A 26 9.66 7.18 3.38
N MET A 27 9.68 8.09 2.41
CA MET A 27 8.84 8.00 1.21
C MET A 27 9.05 6.69 0.46
N PHE A 28 10.29 6.29 0.17
CA PHE A 28 10.55 5.07 -0.61
C PHE A 28 10.24 3.79 0.17
N VAL A 29 10.36 3.79 1.50
CA VAL A 29 9.85 2.69 2.34
C VAL A 29 8.33 2.63 2.26
N TYR A 30 7.66 3.78 2.36
CA TYR A 30 6.21 3.88 2.25
C TYR A 30 5.70 3.39 0.88
N THR A 31 6.29 3.85 -0.23
CA THR A 31 5.84 3.45 -1.58
C THR A 31 6.13 1.98 -1.85
N SER A 32 7.27 1.45 -1.40
CA SER A 32 7.56 0.00 -1.49
C SER A 32 6.46 -0.84 -0.82
N PHE A 33 5.95 -0.38 0.32
CA PHE A 33 4.86 -1.05 1.02
C PHE A 33 3.53 -0.91 0.28
N GLN A 34 3.16 0.32 -0.09
CA GLN A 34 1.86 0.60 -0.71
C GLN A 34 1.69 -0.07 -2.07
N GLU A 35 2.72 -0.08 -2.92
CA GLU A 35 2.64 -0.74 -4.23
C GLU A 35 2.44 -2.25 -4.10
N ARG A 36 3.03 -2.85 -3.05
CA ARG A 36 2.76 -4.26 -2.76
C ARG A 36 1.34 -4.47 -2.22
N ALA A 37 0.82 -3.54 -1.42
CA ALA A 37 -0.55 -3.59 -0.91
C ALA A 37 -1.59 -3.47 -2.03
N THR A 38 -1.37 -2.57 -3.01
CA THR A 38 -2.24 -2.42 -4.19
C THR A 38 -2.11 -3.62 -5.12
N PHE A 39 -0.90 -4.16 -5.34
CA PHE A 39 -0.70 -5.44 -6.05
C PHE A 39 -1.54 -6.57 -5.45
N VAL A 40 -1.49 -6.77 -4.13
CA VAL A 40 -2.28 -7.79 -3.43
C VAL A 40 -3.78 -7.54 -3.59
N SER A 41 -4.22 -6.30 -3.34
CA SER A 41 -5.64 -5.92 -3.39
C SER A 41 -6.23 -6.12 -4.80
N HIS A 42 -5.53 -5.67 -5.83
CA HIS A 42 -5.96 -5.84 -7.23
C HIS A 42 -5.90 -7.30 -7.67
N GLY A 43 -4.87 -8.05 -7.26
CA GLY A 43 -4.77 -9.48 -7.53
C GLY A 43 -5.91 -10.30 -6.91
N ASN A 44 -6.25 -10.03 -5.65
CA ASN A 44 -7.39 -10.67 -4.98
C ASN A 44 -8.72 -10.28 -5.62
N THR A 45 -8.90 -9.00 -5.98
CA THR A 45 -10.09 -8.53 -6.70
C THR A 45 -10.22 -9.21 -8.07
N ALA A 46 -9.12 -9.41 -8.80
CA ALA A 46 -9.12 -10.13 -10.07
C ALA A 46 -9.57 -11.59 -9.91
N ARG A 47 -9.13 -12.25 -8.84
CA ARG A 47 -9.55 -13.62 -8.50
C ARG A 47 -11.04 -13.69 -8.17
N LEU A 48 -11.54 -12.78 -7.33
CA LEU A 48 -12.97 -12.69 -7.01
C LEU A 48 -13.82 -12.44 -8.27
N ALA A 49 -13.38 -11.54 -9.17
CA ALA A 49 -14.07 -11.28 -10.42
C ALA A 49 -14.14 -12.54 -11.31
N LYS A 50 -13.05 -13.30 -11.39
CA LYS A 50 -13.01 -14.57 -12.14
C LYS A 50 -13.92 -15.62 -11.52
N GLU A 51 -13.90 -15.77 -10.20
CA GLU A 51 -14.78 -16.68 -9.45
C GLU A 51 -16.27 -16.29 -9.60
N GLY A 52 -16.55 -14.99 -9.68
CA GLY A 52 -17.87 -14.43 -9.99
C GLY A 52 -18.30 -14.54 -11.46
N GLY A 53 -17.48 -15.14 -12.33
CA GLY A 53 -17.80 -15.35 -13.74
C GLY A 53 -17.58 -14.14 -14.65
N ASP A 54 -16.84 -13.11 -14.21
CA ASP A 54 -16.49 -11.94 -15.02
C ASP A 54 -15.00 -11.96 -15.43
N PRO A 55 -14.67 -12.56 -16.59
CA PRO A 55 -13.29 -12.62 -17.06
C PRO A 55 -12.75 -11.26 -17.53
N VAL A 56 -13.62 -10.31 -17.88
CA VAL A 56 -13.21 -8.98 -18.36
C VAL A 56 -12.75 -8.14 -17.19
N LEU A 57 -13.54 -8.10 -16.11
CA LEU A 57 -13.15 -7.43 -14.87
C LEU A 57 -11.89 -8.05 -14.26
N ALA A 58 -11.79 -9.39 -14.27
CA ALA A 58 -10.58 -10.09 -13.83
C ALA A 58 -9.34 -9.64 -14.62
N ARG A 59 -9.46 -9.45 -15.93
CA ARG A 59 -8.37 -8.95 -16.77
C ARG A 59 -8.00 -7.51 -16.42
N ILE A 60 -8.97 -6.63 -16.21
CA ILE A 60 -8.73 -5.23 -15.83
C ILE A 60 -7.95 -5.16 -14.52
N CYS A 61 -8.43 -5.83 -13.47
CA CYS A 61 -7.75 -5.85 -12.18
C CYS A 61 -6.36 -6.50 -12.26
N GLY A 62 -6.22 -7.58 -13.05
CA GLY A 62 -4.94 -8.25 -13.26
C GLY A 62 -3.90 -7.38 -13.98
N THR A 63 -4.32 -6.58 -14.97
CA THR A 63 -3.44 -5.64 -15.66
C THR A 63 -2.92 -4.57 -14.70
N ILE A 64 -3.79 -3.98 -13.88
CA ILE A 64 -3.37 -2.99 -12.87
C ILE A 64 -2.40 -3.63 -11.88
N ALA A 65 -2.71 -4.81 -11.36
CA ALA A 65 -1.81 -5.53 -10.45
C ALA A 65 -0.42 -5.79 -11.07
N ALA A 66 -0.36 -6.10 -12.37
CA ALA A 66 0.93 -6.29 -13.06
C ALA A 66 1.77 -4.99 -13.09
N ASP A 67 1.12 -3.83 -13.17
CA ASP A 67 1.80 -2.52 -13.11
C ASP A 67 2.31 -2.24 -11.70
N GLU A 68 1.48 -2.46 -10.67
CA GLU A 68 1.88 -2.26 -9.28
C GLU A 68 3.06 -3.17 -8.91
N LYS A 69 3.13 -4.37 -9.48
CA LYS A 69 4.28 -5.25 -9.27
C LYS A 69 5.58 -4.68 -9.83
N ARG A 70 5.50 -3.96 -10.95
CA ARG A 70 6.66 -3.26 -11.54
C ARG A 70 7.06 -2.05 -10.70
N HIS A 71 6.09 -1.30 -10.18
CA HIS A 71 6.34 -0.18 -9.26
C HIS A 71 6.98 -0.65 -7.96
N GLU A 72 6.43 -1.70 -7.33
CA GLU A 72 7.01 -2.35 -6.14
C GLU A 72 8.48 -2.70 -6.40
N HIS A 73 8.78 -3.38 -7.51
CA HIS A 73 10.15 -3.77 -7.83
C HIS A 73 11.09 -2.57 -7.98
N ALA A 74 10.62 -1.47 -8.56
CA ALA A 74 11.42 -0.25 -8.69
C ALA A 74 11.73 0.38 -7.33
N TYR A 75 10.72 0.58 -6.47
CA TYR A 75 10.91 1.23 -5.17
C TYR A 75 11.70 0.38 -4.18
N VAL A 76 11.46 -0.94 -4.17
CA VAL A 76 12.21 -1.87 -3.33
C VAL A 76 13.70 -1.83 -3.65
N ARG A 77 14.07 -1.76 -4.94
CA ARG A 77 15.47 -1.62 -5.39
C ARG A 77 16.11 -0.29 -5.01
N ILE A 78 15.32 0.79 -4.90
CA ILE A 78 15.83 2.05 -4.39
C ILE A 78 16.25 1.90 -2.93
N ILE A 79 15.43 1.27 -2.09
CA ILE A 79 15.78 1.02 -0.69
C ILE A 79 16.98 0.06 -0.57
N GLU A 80 17.05 -0.99 -1.39
CA GLU A 80 18.25 -1.86 -1.43
C GLU A 80 19.52 -1.03 -1.67
N LYS A 81 19.47 -0.11 -2.65
CA LYS A 81 20.62 0.74 -2.93
C LYS A 81 20.92 1.73 -1.80
N LEU A 82 19.90 2.27 -1.14
CA LEU A 82 20.06 3.15 0.02
C LEU A 82 20.70 2.40 1.20
N LEU A 83 20.35 1.13 1.42
CA LEU A 83 21.00 0.29 2.44
C LEU A 83 22.48 0.04 2.13
N GLU A 84 22.88 -0.04 0.87
CA GLU A 84 24.30 -0.18 0.49
C GLU A 84 25.12 1.10 0.75
N ILE A 85 24.55 2.27 0.48
CA ILE A 85 25.29 3.54 0.49
C ILE A 85 25.13 4.33 1.79
N ASP A 86 24.04 4.12 2.51
CA ASP A 86 23.67 4.81 3.75
C ASP A 86 22.80 3.92 4.66
N PRO A 87 23.37 2.82 5.19
CA PRO A 87 22.62 1.83 5.95
C PRO A 87 21.97 2.40 7.21
N ASN A 88 22.63 3.34 7.90
CA ASN A 88 22.17 3.87 9.18
C ASN A 88 20.88 4.69 9.02
N GLU A 89 20.87 5.68 8.13
CA GLU A 89 19.68 6.51 7.92
C GLU A 89 18.54 5.71 7.28
N THR A 90 18.87 4.76 6.40
CA THR A 90 17.88 3.88 5.79
C THR A 90 17.22 2.98 6.84
N MET A 91 17.99 2.40 7.77
CA MET A 91 17.45 1.62 8.88
C MET A 91 16.59 2.45 9.83
N LEU A 92 16.97 3.70 10.10
CA LEU A 92 16.15 4.63 10.89
C LEU A 92 14.83 4.94 10.19
N ALA A 93 14.84 5.13 8.88
CA ALA A 93 13.63 5.38 8.09
C ALA A 93 12.68 4.15 8.08
N ILE A 94 13.22 2.95 7.88
CA ILE A 94 12.45 1.69 7.95
C ILE A 94 11.82 1.53 9.35
N SER A 95 12.62 1.71 10.40
CA SER A 95 12.15 1.63 11.79
C SER A 95 11.08 2.67 12.10
N THR A 96 11.25 3.90 11.63
CA THR A 96 10.26 4.99 11.79
C THR A 96 8.93 4.61 11.16
N MET A 97 8.96 4.10 9.91
CA MET A 97 7.76 3.65 9.22
C MET A 97 7.05 2.50 9.93
N MET A 98 7.79 1.51 10.43
CA MET A 98 7.21 0.40 11.21
C MET A 98 6.56 0.88 12.50
N ARG A 99 7.16 1.84 13.21
CA ARG A 99 6.61 2.40 14.45
C ARG A 99 5.37 3.26 14.21
N LYS A 100 5.38 4.12 13.19
CA LYS A 100 4.25 5.00 12.84
C LYS A 100 3.06 4.24 12.23
N ARG A 101 3.27 2.97 11.84
CA ARG A 101 2.37 2.17 10.97
C ARG A 101 2.27 2.79 9.58
N VAL A 102 2.00 1.95 8.59
CA VAL A 102 1.81 2.43 7.21
C VAL A 102 0.36 2.85 7.05
N ILE A 103 0.12 4.17 7.03
CA ILE A 103 -1.20 4.76 6.88
C ILE A 103 -1.67 4.64 5.43
N MET A 104 -2.92 4.20 5.23
CA MET A 104 -3.49 4.09 3.89
C MET A 104 -3.76 5.47 3.28
N PRO A 105 -3.51 5.65 1.97
CA PRO A 105 -3.65 6.96 1.35
C PRO A 105 -5.10 7.49 1.38
N GLY A 106 -6.08 6.57 1.30
CA GLY A 106 -7.51 6.89 1.38
C GLY A 106 -8.07 7.04 2.80
N HIS A 107 -7.25 7.16 3.85
CA HIS A 107 -7.74 7.12 5.24
C HIS A 107 -8.67 8.30 5.62
N LEU A 108 -8.64 9.40 4.86
CA LEU A 108 -9.54 10.56 5.01
C LEU A 108 -10.75 10.51 4.06
N MET A 109 -11.07 9.35 3.49
CA MET A 109 -12.19 9.18 2.58
C MET A 109 -13.53 9.56 3.25
N TYR A 110 -14.30 10.43 2.59
CA TYR A 110 -15.58 10.95 3.09
C TYR A 110 -16.55 11.23 1.93
N ASP A 111 -17.77 10.70 1.99
CA ASP A 111 -18.79 10.86 0.95
C ASP A 111 -19.78 12.02 1.20
N GLY A 112 -19.62 12.73 2.31
CA GLY A 112 -20.54 13.78 2.74
C GLY A 112 -21.65 13.30 3.68
N GLN A 113 -21.64 12.04 4.10
CA GLN A 113 -22.63 11.44 5.00
C GLN A 113 -21.98 10.60 6.10
N ASP A 114 -21.07 9.70 5.74
CA ASP A 114 -20.46 8.74 6.64
C ASP A 114 -19.06 9.21 7.10
N PRO A 115 -18.90 9.69 8.36
CA PRO A 115 -17.61 10.15 8.86
C PRO A 115 -16.58 9.02 9.02
N ASP A 116 -17.02 7.76 9.08
CA ASP A 116 -16.19 6.57 9.29
C ASP A 116 -16.04 5.74 8.01
N LEU A 117 -16.29 6.34 6.85
CA LEU A 117 -16.38 5.65 5.56
C LEU A 117 -15.15 4.79 5.24
N PHE A 118 -13.94 5.26 5.56
CA PHE A 118 -12.73 4.46 5.38
C PHE A 118 -12.74 3.18 6.24
N GLN A 119 -13.19 3.25 7.50
CA GLN A 119 -13.26 2.09 8.39
C GLN A 119 -14.30 1.07 7.91
N HIS A 120 -15.46 1.55 7.46
CA HIS A 120 -16.49 0.69 6.89
C HIS A 120 -16.01 0.03 5.58
N PHE A 121 -15.35 0.79 4.70
CA PHE A 121 -14.72 0.24 3.49
C PHE A 121 -13.67 -0.82 3.83
N ALA A 122 -12.74 -0.51 4.73
CA ALA A 122 -11.67 -1.42 5.14
C ALA A 122 -12.24 -2.72 5.77
N SER A 123 -13.28 -2.60 6.60
CA SER A 123 -13.95 -3.76 7.19
C SER A 123 -14.59 -4.68 6.15
N VAL A 124 -15.16 -4.12 5.08
CA VAL A 124 -15.69 -4.92 3.96
C VAL A 124 -14.55 -5.59 3.20
N ALA A 125 -13.49 -4.85 2.85
CA ALA A 125 -12.33 -5.37 2.13
C ALA A 125 -11.64 -6.52 2.88
N GLU A 126 -11.50 -6.41 4.20
CA GLU A 126 -11.01 -7.46 5.10
C GLU A 126 -11.92 -8.69 5.02
N ARG A 127 -13.23 -8.51 5.21
CA ARG A 127 -14.21 -9.60 5.27
C ARG A 127 -14.28 -10.41 3.97
N ILE A 128 -14.12 -9.77 2.82
CA ILE A 128 -14.14 -10.44 1.51
C ILE A 128 -12.75 -10.94 1.09
N GLY A 129 -11.72 -10.72 1.90
CA GLY A 129 -10.36 -11.18 1.62
C GLY A 129 -9.67 -10.45 0.48
N VAL A 130 -10.04 -9.19 0.20
CA VAL A 130 -9.33 -8.35 -0.78
C VAL A 130 -8.01 -7.88 -0.20
N TYR A 131 -8.02 -7.34 1.01
CA TYR A 131 -6.84 -6.93 1.74
C TYR A 131 -7.08 -7.08 3.24
N THR A 132 -6.21 -7.81 3.92
CA THR A 132 -6.38 -8.18 5.33
C THR A 132 -5.23 -7.71 6.21
N ALA A 133 -5.44 -7.71 7.53
CA ALA A 133 -4.36 -7.52 8.50
C ALA A 133 -3.24 -8.56 8.34
N VAL A 134 -3.56 -9.77 7.86
CA VAL A 134 -2.55 -10.80 7.56
C VAL A 134 -1.72 -10.41 6.33
N ASP A 135 -2.32 -9.81 5.31
CA ASP A 135 -1.59 -9.32 4.13
C ASP A 135 -0.61 -8.20 4.52
N TYR A 136 -1.03 -7.30 5.43
CA TYR A 136 -0.16 -6.27 5.99
C TYR A 136 1.11 -6.88 6.61
N VAL A 137 0.96 -7.91 7.45
CA VAL A 137 2.09 -8.60 8.09
C VAL A 137 2.99 -9.29 7.05
N LYS A 138 2.40 -9.99 6.08
CA LYS A 138 3.15 -10.64 5.00
C LYS A 138 3.94 -9.66 4.14
N ILE A 139 3.43 -8.45 3.92
CA ILE A 139 4.15 -7.39 3.22
C ILE A 139 5.36 -6.94 4.03
N LEU A 140 5.22 -6.73 5.34
CA LEU A 140 6.35 -6.41 6.21
C LEU A 140 7.42 -7.50 6.19
N GLU A 141 7.02 -8.76 6.39
CA GLU A 141 7.95 -9.90 6.35
C GLU A 141 8.66 -10.01 5.00
N PHE A 142 7.93 -9.81 3.90
CA PHE A 142 8.52 -9.78 2.57
C PHE A 142 9.58 -8.69 2.44
N LEU A 143 9.28 -7.45 2.84
CA LEU A 143 10.22 -6.33 2.70
C LEU A 143 11.44 -6.51 3.61
N ILE A 144 11.25 -6.95 4.86
CA ILE A 144 12.34 -7.27 5.80
C ILE A 144 13.28 -8.32 5.19
N GLY A 145 12.70 -9.40 4.65
CA GLY A 145 13.47 -10.48 4.01
C GLY A 145 14.16 -10.03 2.72
N HIS A 146 13.48 -9.24 1.88
CA HIS A 146 14.02 -8.77 0.61
C HIS A 146 15.20 -7.82 0.81
N TRP A 147 15.07 -6.88 1.74
CA TRP A 147 16.16 -5.98 2.13
C TRP A 147 17.22 -6.64 3.02
N ASN A 148 17.04 -7.93 3.34
CA ASN A 148 18.00 -8.74 4.09
C ASN A 148 18.41 -8.08 5.43
N LEU A 149 17.44 -7.43 6.10
CA LEU A 149 17.72 -6.56 7.25
C LEU A 149 18.36 -7.32 8.44
N GLU A 150 18.10 -8.62 8.55
CA GLU A 150 18.68 -9.48 9.60
C GLU A 150 20.18 -9.70 9.47
N LYS A 151 20.73 -9.55 8.24
CA LYS A 151 22.16 -9.73 7.95
C LYS A 151 22.88 -8.41 7.75
N LEU A 152 22.22 -7.28 8.02
CA LEU A 152 22.89 -6.00 8.04
C LEU A 152 23.81 -5.96 9.25
N GLU A 153 25.10 -6.02 8.97
CA GLU A 153 26.15 -5.83 9.95
C GLU A 153 26.62 -4.36 9.90
N GLY A 154 27.00 -3.84 11.07
CA GLY A 154 27.60 -2.53 11.25
C GLY A 154 28.88 -2.65 12.05
#